data_AF-A0A8X6UFX7-F1
#
_entry.id   AF-A0A8X6UFX7-F1
#
_cell.length_a   1.000
_cell.length_b   1.000
_cell.length_c   1.000
_cell.angle_alpha   90.00
_cell.angle_beta   90.00
_cell.angle_gamma   90.00
#
_symmetry.space_group_name_H-M   'P 1'
#
loop_
_entity.id
_entity.type
_entity.pdbx_description
1 polymer ?
#
loop_
_entity_poly.entity_id
_entity_poly.type
_entity_poly.pdbx_seq_one_letter_code
_entity_poly.pdbx_strand_id
1 'polypeptide(L)'
;MLEDIGFKVIHCMDEIKEDILPSDQEFKDIFYSVCPLVKYLPEHLREEFKNDLFQNILKHNGRSQAGLPIHRCRTVEIFVKKEK
;
A
#
# COMPACT_ATOMS: atom_id res chain seq x y z
N MET A 1 -18.94 -12.47 -8.21
CA MET A 1 -18.44 -12.53 -6.82
C MET A 1 -19.25 -11.66 -5.84
N LEU A 2 -19.57 -10.39 -6.11
CA LEU A 2 -20.51 -9.59 -5.29
C LEU A 2 -21.97 -9.74 -5.74
N GLU A 3 -22.21 -9.77 -7.05
CA GLU A 3 -23.54 -10.03 -7.63
C GLU A 3 -24.05 -11.44 -7.28
N ASP A 4 -23.16 -12.44 -7.33
CA ASP A 4 -23.48 -13.83 -6.96
C ASP A 4 -23.93 -14.00 -5.49
N ILE A 5 -23.60 -13.04 -4.61
CA ILE A 5 -24.03 -13.03 -3.19
C ILE A 5 -25.10 -11.97 -2.90
N GLY A 6 -25.79 -11.49 -3.96
CA GLY A 6 -26.98 -10.65 -3.88
C GLY A 6 -26.69 -9.16 -3.66
N PHE A 7 -25.60 -8.64 -4.21
CA PHE A 7 -25.36 -7.19 -4.28
C PHE A 7 -25.39 -6.72 -5.72
N LYS A 8 -26.05 -5.59 -5.97
CA LYS A 8 -25.91 -4.88 -7.24
C LYS A 8 -24.71 -3.95 -7.19
N VAL A 9 -23.80 -4.07 -8.15
CA VAL A 9 -22.71 -3.11 -8.33
C VAL A 9 -23.26 -1.85 -8.99
N ILE A 10 -23.10 -0.70 -8.34
CA ILE A 10 -23.53 0.60 -8.86
C ILE A 10 -22.37 1.27 -9.59
N HIS A 11 -21.16 1.13 -9.04
CA HIS A 11 -19.96 1.74 -9.57
C HIS A 11 -18.75 0.89 -9.21
N CYS A 12 -17.80 0.83 -10.12
CA CYS A 12 -16.52 0.18 -9.95
C CYS A 12 -15.45 1.05 -10.60
N MET A 13 -14.42 1.39 -9.84
CA MET A 13 -13.27 2.15 -10.30
C MET A 13 -12.00 1.42 -9.90
N ASP A 14 -11.05 1.37 -10.83
CA ASP A 14 -9.71 0.83 -10.62
C ASP A 14 -8.72 1.92 -10.99
N GLU A 15 -7.93 2.34 -10.02
CA GLU A 15 -7.02 3.46 -10.16
C GLU A 15 -5.67 3.13 -9.52
N ILE A 16 -4.60 3.68 -10.10
CA ILE A 16 -3.28 3.70 -9.48
C ILE A 16 -3.10 5.09 -8.89
N LYS A 17 -2.93 5.16 -7.57
CA LYS A 17 -2.56 6.39 -6.87
C LYS A 17 -1.06 6.41 -6.61
N GLU A 18 -0.48 7.58 -6.76
CA GLU A 18 0.90 7.86 -6.38
C GLU A 18 0.92 9.02 -5.40
N ASP A 19 1.42 8.78 -4.20
CA ASP A 19 1.62 9.78 -3.17
C ASP A 19 3.13 10.05 -3.04
N ILE A 20 3.56 11.27 -3.33
CA ILE A 20 4.93 11.70 -3.07
C ILE A 20 5.00 12.14 -1.61
N LEU A 21 5.78 11.42 -0.81
CA LEU A 21 5.93 11.70 0.61
C LEU A 21 7.11 12.65 0.84
N PRO A 22 7.02 13.57 1.82
CA PRO A 22 8.02 14.61 2.03
C PRO A 22 9.32 14.07 2.65
N SER A 23 9.32 12.86 3.21
CA SER A 23 10.52 12.24 3.77
C SER A 23 10.48 10.71 3.77
N ASP A 24 11.68 10.12 3.87
CA ASP A 24 11.87 8.67 4.04
C ASP A 24 11.22 8.15 5.33
N GLN A 25 11.21 8.97 6.38
CA GLN A 25 10.63 8.59 7.66
C GLN A 25 9.11 8.45 7.54
N GLU A 26 8.44 9.38 6.88
CA GLU A 26 6.99 9.29 6.65
C GLU A 26 6.61 8.09 5.80
N PHE A 27 7.41 7.76 4.77
CA PHE A 27 7.21 6.53 4.01
C PHE A 27 7.29 5.30 4.91
N LYS A 28 8.34 5.21 5.75
CA LYS A 28 8.55 4.10 6.67
C LYS A 28 7.39 3.97 7.65
N ASP A 29 6.95 5.06 8.23
CA ASP A 29 5.87 5.07 9.23
C ASP A 29 4.55 4.56 8.62
N ILE A 30 4.17 5.06 7.43
CA ILE A 30 2.98 4.59 6.71
C ILE A 30 3.14 3.12 6.33
N PHE A 31 4.20 2.77 5.61
CA PHE A 31 4.36 1.45 5.05
C PHE A 31 4.48 0.37 6.13
N TYR A 32 5.24 0.60 7.22
CA TYR A 32 5.36 -0.37 8.30
C TYR A 32 4.12 -0.48 9.17
N SER A 33 3.26 0.55 9.22
CA SER A 33 1.98 0.45 9.93
C SER A 33 1.02 -0.55 9.27
N VAL A 34 1.12 -0.72 7.95
CA VAL A 34 0.24 -1.59 7.17
C VAL A 34 0.90 -2.90 6.71
N CYS A 35 2.24 -2.99 6.71
CA CYS A 35 2.97 -4.15 6.22
C CYS A 35 2.84 -5.37 7.16
N PRO A 36 2.11 -6.44 6.77
CA PRO A 36 1.92 -7.59 7.64
C PRO A 36 3.23 -8.34 7.92
N LEU A 37 4.18 -8.30 6.98
CA LEU A 37 5.48 -8.97 7.11
C LEU A 37 6.25 -8.49 8.34
N VAL A 38 6.19 -7.18 8.65
CA VAL A 38 6.85 -6.59 9.83
C VAL A 38 6.25 -7.12 11.13
N LYS A 39 4.93 -7.39 11.15
CA LYS A 39 4.19 -7.82 12.34
C LYS A 39 4.53 -9.24 12.78
N TYR A 40 4.79 -10.14 11.83
CA TYR A 40 5.01 -11.56 12.12
C TYR A 40 6.49 -11.95 12.25
N LEU A 41 7.41 -11.00 12.13
CA LEU A 41 8.83 -11.26 12.31
C LEU A 41 9.24 -11.36 13.79
N PRO A 42 10.20 -12.26 14.11
CA PRO A 42 10.90 -12.23 15.39
C PRO A 42 11.47 -10.84 15.67
N GLU A 43 11.33 -10.36 16.91
CA GLU A 43 11.68 -8.99 17.29
C GLU A 43 13.13 -8.62 16.94
N HIS A 44 14.07 -9.56 17.14
CA HIS A 44 15.49 -9.35 16.85
C HIS A 44 15.82 -9.16 15.35
N LEU A 45 14.93 -9.55 14.43
CA LEU A 45 15.12 -9.39 12.98
C LEU A 45 14.35 -8.20 12.42
N ARG A 46 13.47 -7.58 13.21
CA ARG A 46 12.48 -6.62 12.70
C ARG A 46 13.12 -5.37 12.10
N GLU A 47 14.11 -4.80 12.78
CA GLU A 47 14.76 -3.56 12.31
C GLU A 47 15.68 -3.80 11.10
N GLU A 48 16.41 -4.92 11.08
CA GLU A 48 17.18 -5.34 9.91
C GLU A 48 16.28 -5.52 8.69
N PHE A 49 15.20 -6.30 8.84
CA PHE A 49 14.23 -6.54 7.77
C PHE A 49 13.60 -5.25 7.25
N LYS A 50 13.18 -4.34 8.14
CA LYS A 50 12.63 -3.04 7.74
C LYS A 50 13.61 -2.28 6.86
N ASN A 51 14.88 -2.17 7.30
CA ASN A 51 15.90 -1.45 6.56
C ASN A 51 16.15 -2.07 5.19
N ASP A 52 16.29 -3.39 5.11
CA ASP A 52 16.50 -4.10 3.85
C ASP A 52 15.32 -3.93 2.90
N LEU A 53 14.09 -4.07 3.42
CA LEU A 53 12.88 -3.90 2.63
C LEU A 53 12.79 -2.47 2.08
N PHE A 54 13.05 -1.46 2.89
CA PHE A 54 13.06 -0.07 2.45
C PHE A 54 14.10 0.18 1.36
N GLN A 55 15.34 -0.29 1.55
CA GLN A 55 16.38 -0.14 0.53
C GLN A 55 16.01 -0.83 -0.79
N ASN A 56 15.35 -1.98 -0.73
CA ASN A 56 14.86 -2.65 -1.93
C ASN A 56 13.74 -1.85 -2.61
N ILE A 57 12.79 -1.29 -1.86
CA ILE A 57 11.75 -0.40 -2.42
C ILE A 57 12.37 0.78 -3.16
N LEU A 58 13.40 1.42 -2.57
CA LEU A 58 14.07 2.55 -3.19
C LEU A 58 14.75 2.17 -4.52
N LYS A 59 15.33 0.96 -4.62
CA LYS A 59 15.94 0.45 -5.85
C LYS A 59 14.93 0.20 -6.98
N HIS A 60 13.68 -0.10 -6.63
CA HIS A 60 12.61 -0.43 -7.59
C HIS A 60 11.68 0.75 -7.86
N ASN A 61 12.24 1.89 -8.29
CA ASN A 61 11.51 3.12 -8.62
C ASN A 61 10.70 3.71 -7.45
N GLY A 62 11.17 3.51 -6.20
CA GLY A 62 10.57 4.10 -5.01
C GLY A 62 10.84 5.60 -4.82
N ARG A 63 11.40 6.29 -5.83
CA ARG A 63 11.78 7.70 -5.79
C ARG A 63 11.12 8.48 -6.92
N SER A 64 10.73 9.71 -6.63
CA SER A 64 10.27 10.68 -7.61
C SER A 64 11.44 11.34 -8.33
N GLN A 65 11.15 12.13 -9.37
CA GLN A 65 12.15 12.92 -10.07
C GLN A 65 12.88 13.92 -9.14
N ALA A 66 12.24 14.34 -8.05
CA ALA A 66 12.82 15.20 -7.03
C ALA A 66 13.59 14.42 -5.95
N GLY A 67 13.73 13.09 -6.07
CA GLY A 67 14.41 12.24 -5.08
C GLY A 67 13.59 11.93 -3.83
N LEU A 68 12.33 12.34 -3.78
CA LEU A 68 11.42 12.05 -2.66
C LEU A 68 10.81 10.65 -2.78
N PRO A 69 10.53 9.96 -1.66
CA PRO A 69 9.91 8.64 -1.72
C PRO A 69 8.50 8.70 -2.32
N ILE A 70 8.16 7.70 -3.14
CA ILE A 70 6.81 7.53 -3.71
C ILE A 70 6.15 6.31 -3.07
N HIS A 71 4.97 6.51 -2.50
CA HIS A 71 4.03 5.46 -2.19
C HIS A 71 3.09 5.25 -3.38
N ARG A 72 3.08 4.04 -3.96
CA ARG A 72 2.16 3.68 -5.04
C ARG A 72 1.20 2.62 -4.56
N CYS A 73 -0.09 2.83 -4.77
CA CYS A 73 -1.10 1.82 -4.51
C CYS A 73 -2.07 1.68 -5.69
N ARG A 74 -2.47 0.45 -5.99
CA ARG A 74 -3.61 0.20 -6.86
C ARG A 74 -4.84 0.08 -5.96
N THR A 75 -5.81 0.94 -6.19
CA THR A 75 -7.05 1.00 -5.42
C THR A 75 -8.18 0.53 -6.31
N VAL A 76 -8.99 -0.40 -5.80
CA VAL A 76 -10.25 -0.79 -6.42
C VAL A 76 -11.37 -0.32 -5.51
N GLU A 77 -12.16 0.63 -6.00
CA GLU A 77 -13.30 1.20 -5.29
C GLU A 77 -14.59 0.64 -5.90
N ILE A 78 -15.45 0.07 -5.05
CA ILE A 78 -16.70 -0.55 -5.49
C ILE A 78 -17.84 -0.01 -4.63
N PHE A 79 -18.83 0.61 -5.27
CA PHE A 79 -20.09 0.95 -4.62
C PHE A 79 -21.11 -0.12 -4.95
N VAL A 80 -21.68 -0.69 -3.90
CA VAL A 80 -22.70 -1.73 -4.03
C VAL A 80 -23.96 -1.36 -3.28
N LYS A 81 -25.08 -1.89 -3.76
CA LYS A 81 -26.37 -1.88 -3.08
C LYS A 81 -26.78 -3.31 -2.80
N LYS A 82 -27.15 -3.61 -1.56
CA LYS A 82 -27.75 -4.91 -1.23
C LYS A 82 -29.11 -5.01 -1.92
N GLU A 83 -29.28 -6.04 -2.73
CA GLU A 83 -30.61 -6.44 -3.19
C GLU A 83 -31.19 -7.39 -2.14
N LYS A 84 -32.47 -7.21 -1.81
CA LYS A 84 -33.16 -7.87 -0.69
C LYS A 84 -32.93 -9.37 -0.69
#